data_AF-A0A840YES7-F1
#
_entry.id   AF-A0A840YES7-F1
#
_cell.length_a   1.000
_cell.length_b   1.000
_cell.length_c   1.000
_cell.angle_alpha   90.00
_cell.angle_beta   90.00
_cell.angle_gamma   90.00
#
_symmetry.space_group_name_H-M   'P 1'
#
loop_
_entity.id
_entity.type
_entity.pdbx_description
1 polymer ?
#
loop_
_entity_poly.entity_id
_entity_poly.type
_entity_poly.pdbx_seq_one_letter_code
_entity_poly.pdbx_strand_id
1 'polypeptide(L)'
;MKISAKDLWAGGILMFLAVLGLFINGGFLGLGLEQHTLGTARRMGPGYMPMLVFWLQFALGAIVFILAFTNGPDPLERWTKLDLTTLAVSLAVGIVIWRVMESMGINTNYVQVGAACFVALLLLAISPAWRPLGLVLASFAIFALLLEPLGLMLSIAALCLISALADREHNPVSVAGMTLALCVICWFVFIRELDIRVPLWPTIFG
;
A
#
# COMPACT_ATOMS: atom_id res chain seq x y z
N MET A 1 25.59 -14.93 21.46
CA MET A 1 24.76 -14.84 20.24
C MET A 1 24.57 -13.37 19.95
N LYS A 2 24.95 -12.88 18.76
CA LYS A 2 24.68 -11.51 18.35
C LYS A 2 23.23 -11.51 17.87
N ILE A 3 22.32 -10.87 18.61
CA ILE A 3 20.90 -10.82 18.26
C ILE A 3 20.64 -9.48 17.58
N SER A 4 20.06 -9.51 16.38
CA SER A 4 19.57 -8.30 15.71
C SER A 4 18.26 -7.85 16.36
N ALA A 5 18.30 -6.76 17.14
CA ALA A 5 17.10 -6.22 17.77
C ALA A 5 16.09 -5.75 16.72
N LYS A 6 16.58 -5.17 15.62
CA LYS A 6 15.76 -4.71 14.49
C LYS A 6 14.95 -5.85 13.86
N ASP A 7 15.59 -6.95 13.52
CA ASP A 7 14.93 -8.08 12.86
C ASP A 7 13.97 -8.80 13.83
N LEU A 8 14.33 -8.87 15.11
CA LEU A 8 13.50 -9.47 16.15
C LEU A 8 12.17 -8.70 16.29
N TRP A 9 12.25 -7.37 16.39
CA TRP A 9 11.06 -6.51 16.48
C TRP A 9 10.26 -6.50 15.18
N ALA A 10 10.92 -6.44 14.02
CA ALA A 10 10.25 -6.46 12.72
C ALA A 10 9.48 -7.78 12.52
N GLY A 11 10.14 -8.93 12.74
CA GLY A 11 9.51 -10.24 12.66
C GLY A 11 8.36 -10.40 13.65
N GLY A 12 8.56 -9.94 14.90
CA GLY A 12 7.52 -9.97 15.94
C GLY A 12 6.28 -9.14 15.58
N ILE A 13 6.47 -7.90 15.08
CA ILE A 13 5.36 -7.03 14.66
C ILE A 13 4.62 -7.63 13.46
N LEU A 14 5.34 -8.16 12.46
CA LEU A 14 4.73 -8.79 11.29
C LEU A 14 3.88 -10.00 11.68
N MET A 15 4.40 -10.87 12.56
CA MET A 15 3.64 -12.00 13.09
C MET A 15 2.44 -11.55 13.91
N PHE A 16 2.59 -10.53 14.76
CA PHE A 16 1.49 -9.99 15.56
C PHE A 16 0.36 -9.44 14.69
N LEU A 17 0.69 -8.62 13.68
CA LEU A 17 -0.29 -8.09 12.72
C LEU A 17 -0.98 -9.20 11.93
N ALA A 18 -0.24 -10.23 11.52
CA ALA A 18 -0.81 -11.37 10.82
C ALA A 18 -1.79 -12.17 11.69
N VAL A 19 -1.43 -12.44 12.95
CA VAL A 19 -2.32 -13.14 13.89
C VAL A 19 -3.57 -12.31 14.19
N LEU A 20 -3.40 -11.01 14.41
CA LEU A 20 -4.52 -10.09 14.64
C LEU A 20 -5.44 -10.03 13.41
N GLY A 21 -4.87 -9.99 12.20
CA GLY A 21 -5.61 -10.04 10.94
C GLY A 21 -6.39 -11.35 10.76
N LEU A 22 -5.76 -12.51 11.02
CA LEU A 22 -6.41 -13.83 10.96
C LEU A 22 -7.51 -13.97 12.03
N PHE A 23 -7.31 -13.37 13.19
CA PHE A 23 -8.29 -13.34 14.27
C PHE A 23 -9.49 -12.46 13.90
N ILE A 24 -9.28 -11.28 13.34
CA ILE A 24 -10.39 -10.43 12.86
C ILE A 24 -11.14 -11.13 11.71
N ASN A 25 -10.42 -11.70 10.74
CA ASN A 25 -10.99 -12.30 9.54
C ASN A 25 -11.79 -13.60 9.78
N GLY A 26 -11.70 -14.19 10.98
CA GLY A 26 -12.60 -15.28 11.38
C GLY A 26 -12.02 -16.67 11.43
N GLY A 27 -10.70 -16.85 11.49
CA GLY A 27 -10.15 -18.18 11.23
C GLY A 27 -8.76 -18.47 11.80
N PHE A 28 -8.31 -17.82 12.87
CA PHE A 28 -7.12 -18.31 13.55
C PHE A 28 -7.50 -19.52 14.42
N LEU A 29 -7.30 -20.73 13.90
CA LEU A 29 -7.55 -22.00 14.62
C LEU A 29 -9.00 -22.18 15.12
N GLY A 30 -9.98 -21.51 14.49
CA GLY A 30 -11.39 -21.54 14.92
C GLY A 30 -11.77 -20.49 15.97
N LEU A 31 -10.88 -19.54 16.24
CA LEU A 31 -11.11 -18.38 17.09
C LEU A 31 -11.01 -17.11 16.24
N GLY A 32 -12.11 -16.35 16.12
CA GLY A 32 -12.09 -15.09 15.40
C GLY A 32 -13.35 -14.25 15.63
N LEU A 33 -13.21 -12.93 15.41
CA LEU A 33 -14.26 -11.93 15.68
C LEU A 33 -15.37 -11.98 14.61
N GLU A 34 -15.01 -12.01 13.33
CA GLU A 34 -15.97 -12.06 12.23
C GLU A 34 -15.81 -13.36 11.46
N GLN A 35 -16.81 -14.24 11.46
CA GLN A 35 -16.74 -15.51 10.73
C GLN A 35 -17.02 -15.30 9.23
N HIS A 36 -16.02 -14.86 8.48
CA HIS A 36 -16.15 -14.75 7.03
C HIS A 36 -16.14 -16.11 6.34
N THR A 37 -17.00 -16.27 5.35
CA THR A 37 -17.00 -17.49 4.53
C THR A 37 -15.72 -17.53 3.70
N LEU A 38 -14.92 -18.59 3.87
CA LEU A 38 -13.70 -18.81 3.10
C LEU A 38 -14.00 -19.42 1.72
N GLY A 39 -15.09 -20.18 1.59
CA GLY A 39 -15.41 -20.89 0.35
C GLY A 39 -14.32 -21.92 -0.01
N THR A 40 -14.10 -22.15 -1.29
CA THR A 40 -13.04 -23.05 -1.81
C THR A 40 -12.12 -22.30 -2.76
N ALA A 41 -10.94 -22.84 -3.08
CA ALA A 41 -9.98 -22.18 -3.98
C ALA A 41 -10.56 -21.80 -5.36
N ARG A 42 -11.63 -22.47 -5.81
CA ARG A 42 -12.33 -22.18 -7.08
C ARG A 42 -13.56 -21.28 -6.94
N ARG A 43 -14.03 -21.07 -5.71
CA ARG A 43 -15.17 -20.20 -5.34
C ARG A 43 -14.81 -19.51 -4.03
N MET A 44 -13.83 -18.62 -4.13
CA MET A 44 -13.24 -17.95 -2.98
C MET A 44 -14.28 -17.03 -2.35
N GLY A 45 -14.55 -17.24 -1.05
CA GLY A 45 -15.36 -16.31 -0.28
C GLY A 45 -14.56 -15.09 0.16
N PRO A 46 -15.21 -14.06 0.72
CA PRO A 46 -14.57 -12.78 1.09
C PRO A 46 -13.41 -12.94 2.11
N GLY A 47 -13.40 -14.01 2.91
CA GLY A 47 -12.30 -14.28 3.84
C GLY A 47 -11.08 -14.96 3.22
N TYR A 48 -11.19 -15.58 2.04
CA TYR A 48 -10.13 -16.44 1.50
C TYR A 48 -8.85 -15.68 1.18
N MET A 49 -8.97 -14.54 0.50
CA MET A 49 -7.81 -13.75 0.05
C MET A 49 -7.08 -13.10 1.24
N PRO A 50 -7.76 -12.44 2.20
CA PRO A 50 -7.11 -11.97 3.43
C PRO A 50 -6.43 -13.09 4.22
N MET A 51 -7.06 -14.28 4.31
CA MET A 51 -6.48 -15.43 5.01
C MET A 51 -5.12 -15.83 4.41
N LEU A 52 -5.00 -15.91 3.08
CA LEU A 52 -3.74 -16.23 2.41
C LEU A 52 -2.67 -15.17 2.67
N VAL A 53 -3.03 -13.90 2.56
CA VAL A 53 -2.10 -12.78 2.76
C VAL A 53 -1.56 -12.80 4.19
N PHE A 54 -2.41 -13.00 5.19
CA PHE A 54 -1.94 -13.04 6.58
C PHE A 54 -1.13 -14.30 6.89
N TRP A 55 -1.44 -15.46 6.32
CA TRP A 55 -0.57 -16.64 6.47
C TRP A 55 0.81 -16.44 5.84
N LEU A 56 0.86 -15.82 4.66
CA LEU A 56 2.12 -15.50 4.00
C LEU A 56 2.91 -14.45 4.79
N GLN A 57 2.23 -13.43 5.32
CA GLN A 57 2.84 -12.43 6.21
C GLN A 57 3.35 -13.06 7.51
N PHE A 58 2.62 -14.00 8.11
CA PHE A 58 3.06 -14.73 9.30
C PHE A 58 4.32 -15.55 9.00
N ALA A 59 4.34 -16.25 7.87
CA ALA A 59 5.50 -17.02 7.44
C ALA A 59 6.73 -16.13 7.21
N LEU A 60 6.57 -15.00 6.51
CA LEU A 60 7.64 -14.02 6.32
C LEU A 60 8.12 -13.45 7.67
N GLY A 61 7.19 -13.09 8.56
CA GLY A 61 7.52 -12.60 9.91
C GLY A 61 8.29 -13.64 10.73
N ALA A 62 7.89 -14.91 10.67
CA ALA A 62 8.58 -16.01 11.33
C ALA A 62 10.00 -16.22 10.77
N ILE A 63 10.18 -16.14 9.44
CA ILE A 63 11.49 -16.22 8.81
C ILE A 63 12.40 -15.10 9.33
N VAL A 64 11.94 -13.84 9.30
CA VAL A 64 12.71 -12.69 9.78
C VAL A 64 13.03 -12.82 11.29
N PHE A 65 12.06 -13.29 12.08
CA PHE A 65 12.25 -13.52 13.52
C PHE A 65 13.31 -14.59 13.81
N ILE A 66 13.33 -15.68 13.03
CA ILE A 66 14.36 -16.72 13.16
C ILE A 66 15.73 -16.18 12.73
N LEU A 67 15.80 -15.44 11.62
CA LEU A 67 17.04 -14.84 11.11
C LEU A 67 17.62 -13.80 12.08
N ALA A 68 16.81 -13.19 12.93
CA ALA A 68 17.25 -12.26 13.96
C ALA A 68 18.26 -12.87 14.96
N PHE A 69 18.22 -14.20 15.15
CA PHE A 69 19.15 -14.91 16.02
C PHE A 69 20.49 -15.25 15.36
N THR A 70 20.57 -15.11 14.02
CA THR A 70 21.76 -15.41 13.22
C THR A 70 22.45 -14.16 12.68
N ASN A 71 21.72 -13.06 12.49
CA ASN A 71 22.26 -11.79 11.98
C ASN A 71 22.89 -10.94 13.09
N GLY A 72 23.91 -10.15 12.74
CA GLY A 72 24.69 -9.31 13.66
C GLY A 72 23.87 -8.27 14.44
N PRO A 73 24.46 -7.55 15.41
CA PRO A 73 23.73 -6.62 16.24
C PRO A 73 23.51 -5.30 15.49
N ASP A 74 22.38 -5.20 14.81
CA ASP A 74 21.88 -3.93 14.27
C ASP A 74 21.04 -3.23 15.35
N PRO A 75 21.53 -2.12 15.95
CA PRO A 75 20.78 -1.38 16.95
C PRO A 75 19.53 -0.75 16.32
N LEU A 76 18.46 -0.64 17.10
CA LEU A 76 17.23 0.03 16.67
C LEU A 76 17.47 1.51 16.41
N GLU A 77 17.07 1.97 15.23
CA GLU A 77 17.04 3.39 14.92
C GLU A 77 16.02 4.08 15.84
N ARG A 78 16.47 5.10 16.56
CA ARG A 78 15.62 5.86 17.47
C ARG A 78 14.84 6.89 16.67
N TRP A 79 13.52 6.81 16.75
CA TRP A 79 12.64 7.74 16.08
C TRP A 79 12.82 9.14 16.65
N THR A 80 13.00 10.12 15.76
CA THR A 80 13.03 11.51 16.18
C THR A 80 11.60 11.93 16.54
N LYS A 81 11.44 12.83 17.51
CA LYS A 81 10.10 13.36 17.88
C LYS A 81 9.34 13.90 16.66
N LEU A 82 10.06 14.43 15.68
CA LEU A 82 9.53 14.91 14.40
C LEU A 82 8.82 13.80 13.62
N ASP A 83 9.43 12.62 13.50
CA ASP A 83 8.89 11.47 12.76
C ASP A 83 7.56 10.98 13.33
N LEU A 84 7.48 10.95 14.66
CA LEU A 84 6.27 10.57 15.37
C LEU A 84 5.18 11.64 15.22
N THR A 85 5.54 12.92 15.30
CA THR A 85 4.58 14.01 15.14
C THR A 85 4.02 14.08 13.72
N THR A 86 4.86 13.87 12.69
CA THR A 86 4.39 13.88 11.30
C THR A 86 3.45 12.71 11.02
N LEU A 87 3.72 11.54 11.59
CA LEU A 87 2.83 10.40 11.50
C LEU A 87 1.47 10.69 12.18
N ALA A 88 1.49 11.18 13.42
CA ALA A 88 0.25 11.52 14.12
C ALA A 88 -0.57 12.61 13.41
N VAL A 89 0.10 13.65 12.89
CA VAL A 89 -0.53 14.72 12.12
C VAL A 89 -1.12 14.19 10.82
N SER A 90 -0.39 13.34 10.07
CA SER A 90 -0.92 12.76 8.82
C SER A 90 -2.19 11.94 9.05
N LEU A 91 -2.24 11.15 10.12
CA LEU A 91 -3.42 10.36 10.48
C LEU A 91 -4.59 11.27 10.88
N ALA A 92 -4.33 12.27 11.72
CA ALA A 92 -5.35 13.23 12.13
C ALA A 92 -5.91 14.01 10.92
N VAL A 93 -5.06 14.49 10.03
CA VAL A 93 -5.49 15.21 8.83
C VAL A 93 -6.25 14.30 7.87
N GLY A 94 -5.81 13.05 7.67
CA GLY A 94 -6.56 12.07 6.87
C GLY A 94 -7.97 11.84 7.40
N ILE A 95 -8.11 11.68 8.72
CA ILE A 95 -9.42 11.52 9.38
C ILE A 95 -10.26 12.80 9.23
N VAL A 96 -9.68 13.98 9.43
CA VAL A 96 -10.40 15.26 9.28
C VAL A 96 -10.89 15.42 7.84
N ILE A 97 -10.05 15.16 6.85
CA ILE A 97 -10.43 15.26 5.43
C ILE A 97 -11.55 14.28 5.10
N TRP A 98 -11.45 13.03 5.56
CA TRP A 98 -12.53 12.06 5.42
C TRP A 98 -13.84 12.60 6.00
N ARG A 99 -13.82 13.10 7.24
CA ARG A 99 -14.99 13.65 7.94
C ARG A 99 -15.56 14.91 7.28
N VAL A 100 -14.71 15.77 6.73
CA VAL A 100 -15.13 16.99 6.01
C VAL A 100 -15.78 16.62 4.67
N MET A 101 -15.20 15.69 3.93
CA MET A 101 -15.85 15.19 2.71
C MET A 101 -17.16 14.45 3.02
N GLU A 102 -17.23 13.81 4.20
CA GLU A 102 -18.44 13.15 4.68
C GLU A 102 -19.57 14.18 4.89
N SER A 103 -19.24 15.31 5.53
CA SER A 103 -20.22 16.38 5.77
C SER A 103 -20.64 17.11 4.49
N MET A 104 -19.83 17.06 3.44
CA MET A 104 -20.16 17.58 2.10
C MET A 104 -21.02 16.62 1.25
N GLY A 105 -21.38 15.45 1.78
CA GLY A 105 -22.25 14.48 1.10
C GLY A 105 -21.54 13.51 0.15
N ILE A 106 -20.20 13.48 0.14
CA ILE A 106 -19.39 12.57 -0.68
C ILE A 106 -19.12 11.29 0.14
N ASN A 107 -20.14 10.52 0.48
CA ASN A 107 -20.07 9.49 1.53
C ASN A 107 -19.76 8.06 1.08
N THR A 108 -19.86 7.77 -0.21
CA THR A 108 -19.80 6.40 -0.75
C THR A 108 -18.88 6.24 -1.94
N ASN A 109 -18.12 7.29 -2.27
CA ASN A 109 -17.26 7.29 -3.44
C ASN A 109 -15.82 6.92 -3.04
N TYR A 110 -15.16 6.03 -3.79
CA TYR A 110 -13.74 5.70 -3.61
C TYR A 110 -12.87 6.97 -3.68
N VAL A 111 -13.38 8.03 -4.32
CA VAL A 111 -12.81 9.38 -4.34
C VAL A 111 -12.59 9.95 -2.93
N GLN A 112 -13.55 9.77 -2.01
CA GLN A 112 -13.43 10.27 -0.63
C GLN A 112 -12.24 9.61 0.08
N VAL A 113 -12.22 8.28 0.05
CA VAL A 113 -11.17 7.48 0.69
C VAL A 113 -9.82 7.75 0.06
N GLY A 114 -9.76 7.73 -1.28
CA GLY A 114 -8.56 7.95 -2.04
C GLY A 114 -7.98 9.34 -1.82
N ALA A 115 -8.80 10.39 -1.79
CA ALA A 115 -8.34 11.76 -1.56
C ALA A 115 -7.85 11.96 -0.12
N ALA A 116 -8.57 11.43 0.87
CA ALA A 116 -8.15 11.47 2.27
C ALA A 116 -6.81 10.75 2.47
N CYS A 117 -6.66 9.54 1.92
CA CYS A 117 -5.41 8.78 1.94
C CYS A 117 -4.30 9.52 1.20
N PHE A 118 -4.56 10.04 0.01
CA PHE A 118 -3.55 10.74 -0.79
C PHE A 118 -2.98 11.95 -0.05
N VAL A 119 -3.84 12.80 0.52
CA VAL A 119 -3.38 13.99 1.27
C VAL A 119 -2.64 13.58 2.54
N ALA A 120 -3.15 12.60 3.29
CA ALA A 120 -2.46 12.10 4.48
C ALA A 120 -1.05 11.57 4.15
N LEU A 121 -0.91 10.80 3.07
CA LEU A 121 0.35 10.21 2.65
C LEU A 121 1.33 11.26 2.09
N LEU A 122 0.85 12.30 1.42
CA LEU A 122 1.67 13.44 1.02
C LEU A 122 2.17 14.25 2.23
N LEU A 123 1.34 14.43 3.25
CA LEU A 123 1.75 15.08 4.50
C LEU A 123 2.79 14.25 5.25
N LEU A 124 2.61 12.93 5.27
CA LEU A 124 3.59 12.00 5.82
C LEU A 124 4.94 12.14 5.08
N ALA A 125 4.92 12.38 3.77
CA ALA A 125 6.12 12.54 2.98
C ALA A 125 6.94 13.81 3.26
N ILE A 126 6.41 14.75 4.06
CA ILE A 126 7.13 15.98 4.44
C ILE A 126 8.33 15.65 5.35
N SER A 127 8.23 14.62 6.21
CA SER A 127 9.39 14.20 7.02
C SER A 127 10.43 13.47 6.17
N PRO A 128 11.73 13.81 6.28
CA PRO A 128 12.80 13.11 5.57
C PRO A 128 12.83 11.59 5.80
N ALA A 129 12.45 11.11 6.98
CA ALA A 129 12.44 9.68 7.30
C ALA A 129 11.30 8.94 6.58
N TRP A 130 10.14 9.58 6.44
CA TRP A 130 8.93 8.98 5.87
C TRP A 130 8.73 9.30 4.39
N ARG A 131 9.47 10.26 3.85
CA ARG A 131 9.37 10.73 2.46
C ARG A 131 9.26 9.62 1.41
N PRO A 132 10.17 8.62 1.35
CA PRO A 132 10.09 7.60 0.30
C PRO A 132 8.82 6.75 0.45
N LEU A 133 8.47 6.36 1.68
CA LEU A 133 7.29 5.54 1.95
C LEU A 133 6.01 6.31 1.65
N GLY A 134 5.91 7.57 2.09
CA GLY A 134 4.76 8.44 1.87
C GLY A 134 4.52 8.70 0.38
N LEU A 135 5.56 8.97 -0.41
CA LEU A 135 5.44 9.20 -1.86
C LEU A 135 5.06 7.94 -2.63
N VAL A 136 5.64 6.79 -2.29
CA VAL A 136 5.28 5.51 -2.94
C VAL A 136 3.83 5.17 -2.63
N LEU A 137 3.38 5.25 -1.38
CA LEU A 137 1.98 4.96 -1.05
C LEU A 137 1.02 6.01 -1.64
N ALA A 138 1.41 7.29 -1.64
CA ALA A 138 0.62 8.35 -2.28
C ALA A 138 0.48 8.10 -3.79
N SER A 139 1.52 7.57 -4.44
CA SER A 139 1.47 7.21 -5.86
C SER A 139 0.44 6.11 -6.16
N PHE A 140 0.22 5.15 -5.24
CA PHE A 140 -0.86 4.17 -5.38
C PHE A 140 -2.24 4.80 -5.14
N ALA A 141 -2.37 5.72 -4.17
CA ALA A 141 -3.63 6.41 -3.91
C ALA A 141 -4.07 7.27 -5.09
N ILE A 142 -3.15 8.04 -5.69
CA ILE A 142 -3.44 8.83 -6.89
C ILE A 142 -3.73 7.95 -8.11
N PHE A 143 -3.04 6.81 -8.27
CA PHE A 143 -3.38 5.84 -9.31
C PHE A 143 -4.83 5.37 -9.19
N ALA A 144 -5.27 5.00 -7.98
CA ALA A 144 -6.65 4.58 -7.74
C ALA A 144 -7.67 5.69 -8.04
N LEU A 145 -7.34 6.95 -7.73
CA LEU A 145 -8.19 8.10 -8.03
C LEU A 145 -8.30 8.42 -9.53
N LEU A 146 -7.19 8.26 -10.26
CA LEU A 146 -7.10 8.64 -11.67
C LEU A 146 -7.57 7.54 -12.63
N LEU A 147 -7.62 6.28 -12.17
CA LEU A 147 -7.94 5.13 -13.03
C LEU A 147 -9.30 5.26 -13.72
N GLU A 148 -10.33 5.68 -12.98
CA GLU A 148 -11.69 5.84 -13.53
C GLU A 148 -11.83 7.05 -14.48
N PRO A 149 -11.35 8.27 -14.16
CA PRO A 149 -11.49 9.44 -15.04
C PRO A 149 -10.46 9.52 -16.18
N LEU A 150 -9.20 9.13 -15.96
CA LEU A 150 -8.11 9.30 -16.92
C LEU A 150 -7.71 8.01 -17.64
N GLY A 151 -8.22 6.87 -17.18
CA GLY A 151 -7.86 5.57 -17.72
C GLY A 151 -6.47 5.10 -17.26
N LEU A 152 -6.11 3.90 -17.72
CA LEU A 152 -4.94 3.17 -17.26
C LEU A 152 -3.62 3.85 -17.60
N MET A 153 -3.45 4.33 -18.84
CA MET A 153 -2.14 4.82 -19.32
C MET A 153 -1.68 6.06 -18.56
N LEU A 154 -2.56 7.05 -18.39
CA LEU A 154 -2.26 8.27 -17.64
C LEU A 154 -2.08 8.00 -16.15
N SER A 155 -2.83 7.04 -15.59
CA SER A 155 -2.68 6.64 -14.19
C SER A 155 -1.33 6.00 -13.93
N ILE A 156 -0.86 5.10 -14.81
CA ILE A 156 0.49 4.52 -14.73
C ILE A 156 1.55 5.62 -14.84
N ALA A 157 1.39 6.57 -15.77
CA ALA A 157 2.32 7.68 -15.91
C ALA A 157 2.38 8.54 -14.62
N ALA A 158 1.24 8.89 -14.04
CA ALA A 158 1.18 9.63 -12.78
C ALA A 158 1.83 8.86 -11.62
N LEU A 159 1.53 7.55 -11.51
CA LEU A 159 2.13 6.64 -10.54
C LEU A 159 3.66 6.65 -10.63
N CYS A 160 4.20 6.44 -11.84
CA CYS A 160 5.65 6.39 -12.06
C CYS A 160 6.33 7.74 -11.79
N LEU A 161 5.73 8.85 -12.23
CA LEU A 161 6.29 10.19 -12.01
C LEU A 161 6.30 10.56 -10.52
N ILE A 162 5.23 10.29 -9.78
CA ILE A 162 5.16 10.58 -8.34
C ILE A 162 6.09 9.65 -7.55
N SER A 163 6.18 8.38 -7.94
CA SER A 163 7.14 7.44 -7.33
C SER A 163 8.58 7.84 -7.60
N ALA A 164 8.90 8.42 -8.76
CA ALA A 164 10.26 8.85 -9.06
C ALA A 164 10.74 9.98 -8.12
N LEU A 165 9.84 10.86 -7.68
CA LEU A 165 10.15 11.93 -6.72
C LEU A 165 10.53 11.43 -5.31
N ALA A 166 10.34 10.13 -5.04
CA ALA A 166 10.77 9.48 -3.80
C ALA A 166 12.29 9.35 -3.73
N ASP A 167 12.96 9.20 -4.87
CA ASP A 167 14.41 9.11 -4.95
C ASP A 167 15.04 10.50 -5.13
N ARG A 168 16.26 10.72 -4.61
CA ARG A 168 17.00 11.97 -4.79
C ARG A 168 17.89 11.97 -6.03
N GLU A 169 18.22 10.80 -6.57
CA GLU A 169 19.14 10.64 -7.72
C GLU A 169 18.43 10.13 -8.99
N HIS A 170 17.25 10.65 -9.30
CA HIS A 170 16.51 10.20 -10.49
C HIS A 170 16.95 10.91 -11.78
N ASN A 171 17.30 10.14 -12.82
CA ASN A 171 17.47 10.68 -14.17
C ASN A 171 16.10 10.75 -14.87
N PRO A 172 15.61 11.93 -15.27
CA PRO A 172 14.24 12.07 -15.81
C PRO A 172 14.05 11.30 -17.12
N VAL A 173 15.12 11.14 -17.91
CA VAL A 173 15.10 10.34 -19.15
C VAL A 173 14.91 8.84 -18.84
N SER A 174 15.58 8.32 -17.82
CA SER A 174 15.44 6.93 -17.39
C SER A 174 14.04 6.66 -16.84
N VAL A 175 13.48 7.60 -16.07
CA VAL A 175 12.11 7.52 -15.55
C VAL A 175 11.09 7.53 -16.68
N ALA A 176 11.24 8.44 -17.66
CA ALA A 176 10.37 8.48 -18.83
C ALA A 176 10.45 7.19 -19.65
N GLY A 177 11.66 6.66 -19.87
CA GLY A 177 11.88 5.39 -20.56
C GLY A 177 11.19 4.21 -19.86
N MET A 178 11.35 4.09 -18.53
CA MET A 178 10.69 3.04 -17.74
C MET A 178 9.17 3.17 -17.76
N THR A 179 8.66 4.40 -17.66
CA THR A 179 7.22 4.68 -17.69
C THR A 179 6.62 4.28 -19.03
N LEU A 180 7.26 4.68 -20.15
CA LEU A 180 6.84 4.29 -21.49
C LEU A 180 6.87 2.78 -21.69
N ALA A 181 7.95 2.12 -21.26
CA ALA A 181 8.08 0.67 -21.35
C ALA A 181 6.94 -0.04 -20.59
N LEU A 182 6.63 0.41 -19.37
CA LEU A 182 5.55 -0.14 -18.57
C LEU A 182 4.18 0.08 -19.24
N CYS A 183 3.91 1.28 -19.77
CA CYS A 183 2.68 1.57 -20.52
C CYS A 183 2.53 0.67 -21.75
N VAL A 184 3.60 0.45 -22.52
CA VAL A 184 3.60 -0.42 -23.71
C VAL A 184 3.31 -1.87 -23.33
N ILE A 185 3.93 -2.37 -22.25
CA ILE A 185 3.68 -3.74 -21.77
C ILE A 185 2.24 -3.89 -21.29
N CYS A 186 1.73 -2.94 -20.49
CA CYS A 186 0.34 -2.96 -20.05
C CYS A 186 -0.63 -2.92 -21.23
N TRP A 187 -0.38 -2.06 -22.22
CA TRP A 187 -1.18 -1.99 -23.45
C TRP A 187 -1.18 -3.33 -24.21
N PHE A 188 -0.01 -3.95 -24.37
CA PHE A 188 0.11 -5.27 -25.01
C PHE A 188 -0.68 -6.35 -24.28
N VAL A 189 -0.52 -6.46 -22.96
CA VAL A 189 -1.19 -7.47 -22.13
C VAL A 189 -2.71 -7.28 -22.15
N PHE A 190 -3.21 -6.05 -21.94
CA PHE A 190 -4.65 -5.83 -21.83
C PHE A 190 -5.40 -5.95 -23.15
N ILE A 191 -4.81 -5.49 -24.26
CA ILE A 191 -5.47 -5.59 -25.58
C ILE A 191 -5.29 -6.98 -26.18
N ARG A 192 -4.07 -7.51 -26.17
CA ARG A 192 -3.75 -8.70 -26.97
C ARG A 192 -3.96 -10.00 -26.21
N GLU A 193 -3.62 -10.04 -24.93
CA GLU A 193 -3.67 -11.29 -24.15
C GLU A 193 -5.01 -11.48 -23.44
N LEU A 194 -5.56 -10.42 -22.83
CA LEU A 194 -6.75 -10.56 -21.97
C LEU A 194 -8.09 -10.24 -22.66
N ASP A 195 -8.12 -9.47 -23.75
CA ASP A 195 -9.35 -8.98 -24.42
C ASP A 195 -10.39 -8.37 -23.44
N ILE A 196 -9.91 -7.74 -22.36
CA ILE A 196 -10.76 -7.10 -21.35
C ILE A 196 -10.95 -5.62 -21.69
N ARG A 197 -12.18 -5.13 -21.56
CA ARG A 197 -12.54 -3.71 -21.71
C ARG A 197 -12.18 -2.91 -20.46
N VAL A 198 -10.92 -2.50 -20.35
CA VAL A 198 -10.47 -1.48 -19.38
C VAL A 198 -10.33 -0.12 -20.07
N PRO A 199 -10.69 1.00 -19.41
CA PRO A 199 -10.51 2.34 -19.99
C PRO A 199 -9.03 2.64 -20.13
N LEU A 200 -8.51 2.60 -21.36
CA LEU A 200 -7.09 2.89 -21.64
C LEU A 200 -6.82 4.40 -21.73
N TRP A 201 -7.82 5.14 -22.20
CA TRP A 201 -7.76 6.56 -22.49
C TRP A 201 -8.73 7.32 -21.59
N PRO A 202 -8.50 8.62 -21.37
CA PRO A 202 -9.34 9.47 -20.53
C PRO A 202 -10.78 9.52 -21.05
N THR A 203 -11.73 9.24 -20.17
CA THR A 203 -13.17 9.28 -20.43
C THR A 203 -13.71 10.72 -20.37
N ILE A 204 -12.90 11.67 -19.90
CA ILE A 204 -13.25 13.10 -19.90
C ILE A 204 -13.41 13.68 -21.32
N PHE A 205 -12.88 13.01 -22.34
CA PHE A 205 -12.97 13.42 -23.75
C PHE A 205 -13.94 12.57 -24.58
N GLY A 206 -14.74 11.68 -23.97
CA GLY A 206 -15.64 10.77 -24.70
C GLY A 206 -16.72 10.13 -23.84
#